data_AF-Q2IDJ1-F1
#
_entry.id   AF-Q2IDJ1-F1
#
_cell.length_a   1.000
_cell.length_b   1.000
_cell.length_c   1.000
_cell.angle_alpha   90.00
_cell.angle_beta   90.00
_cell.angle_gamma   90.00
#
_symmetry.space_group_name_H-M   'P 1'
#
loop_
_entity.id
_entity.type
_entity.pdbx_description
1 polymer ?
#
loop_
_entity_poly.entity_id
_entity_poly.type
_entity_poly.pdbx_seq_one_letter_code
_entity_poly.pdbx_strand_id
1 'polypeptide(L)'
;METLMVSRIAFFASIAFSIVAWSMVSTRYIWPALRHRSRAEALRPLLALHGFRFLGMAFLVPGVASPDLPAAFAHPAAYGDLVAAALALLSLSLLPRAPSVVIAWVFNVWGLADLVNAFYQAGHAGISPGQLGATYFLPTLGVPLLLVTHVLAFRVLLQSRRDCVAREDRYLAHT
;
A
#
# COMPACT_ATOMS: atom_id res chain seq x y z
N MET A 1 8.75 -17.41 27.79
CA MET A 1 7.54 -17.76 27.01
C MET A 1 6.49 -16.65 27.12
N GLU A 2 6.17 -16.17 28.32
CA GLU A 2 5.22 -15.08 28.56
C GLU A 2 5.55 -13.78 27.81
N THR A 3 6.80 -13.33 27.86
CA THR A 3 7.27 -12.12 27.15
C THR A 3 7.13 -12.19 25.63
N LEU A 4 7.29 -13.38 25.03
CA LEU A 4 7.09 -13.62 23.60
C LEU A 4 5.60 -13.63 23.22
N MET A 5 4.73 -14.08 24.11
CA MET A 5 3.28 -14.02 23.89
C MET A 5 2.78 -12.58 23.98
N VAL A 6 3.23 -11.83 24.98
CA VAL A 6 2.89 -10.41 25.15
C VAL A 6 3.33 -9.58 23.93
N SER A 7 4.56 -9.80 23.42
CA SER A 7 5.06 -9.05 22.26
C SER A 7 4.29 -9.37 20.97
N ARG A 8 3.88 -10.63 20.75
CA ARG A 8 3.03 -11.02 19.61
C ARG A 8 1.65 -10.37 19.71
N ILE A 9 1.01 -10.38 20.88
CA ILE A 9 -0.29 -9.73 21.09
C ILE A 9 -0.17 -8.23 20.83
N ALA A 10 0.85 -7.57 21.39
CA ALA A 10 1.09 -6.14 21.17
C ALA A 10 1.31 -5.81 19.69
N PHE A 11 2.05 -6.65 18.96
CA PHE A 11 2.30 -6.48 17.53
C PHE A 11 1.00 -6.54 16.71
N PHE A 12 0.21 -7.61 16.86
CA PHE A 12 -1.03 -7.76 16.11
C PHE A 12 -2.11 -6.75 16.53
N ALA A 13 -2.17 -6.39 17.82
CA ALA A 13 -3.01 -5.29 18.28
C ALA A 13 -2.61 -3.97 17.60
N SER A 14 -1.31 -3.66 17.52
CA SER A 14 -0.82 -2.46 16.84
C SER A 14 -1.26 -2.42 15.37
N ILE A 15 -1.14 -3.54 14.65
CA ILE A 15 -1.61 -3.67 13.27
C ILE A 15 -3.12 -3.42 13.19
N ALA A 16 -3.93 -4.10 14.02
CA ALA A 16 -5.38 -4.01 13.99
C ALA A 16 -5.86 -2.57 14.27
N PHE A 17 -5.36 -1.94 15.33
CA PHE A 17 -5.71 -0.55 15.66
C PHE A 17 -5.26 0.44 14.59
N SER A 18 -4.09 0.20 13.97
CA SER A 18 -3.61 1.01 12.85
C SER A 18 -4.50 0.90 11.62
N ILE A 19 -4.97 -0.29 11.27
CA ILE A 19 -5.95 -0.49 10.18
C ILE A 19 -7.24 0.28 10.47
N VAL A 20 -7.76 0.20 11.70
CA VAL A 20 -8.97 0.93 12.12
C VAL A 20 -8.73 2.44 12.01
N ALA A 21 -7.63 2.95 12.57
CA ALA A 21 -7.30 4.37 12.56
C ALA A 21 -7.16 4.90 11.13
N TRP A 22 -6.38 4.23 10.27
CA TRP A 22 -6.21 4.64 8.88
C TRP A 22 -7.49 4.50 8.06
N SER A 23 -8.33 3.52 8.35
CA SER A 23 -9.66 3.41 7.72
C SER A 23 -10.57 4.57 8.11
N MET A 24 -10.57 4.97 9.39
CA MET A 24 -11.32 6.14 9.85
C MET A 24 -10.80 7.43 9.22
N VAL A 25 -9.48 7.63 9.19
CA VAL A 25 -8.86 8.81 8.54
C VAL A 25 -9.21 8.83 7.05
N SER A 26 -9.13 7.68 6.39
CA SER A 26 -9.39 7.56 4.97
C SER A 26 -10.84 7.80 4.61
N THR A 27 -11.78 7.28 5.40
CA THR A 27 -13.22 7.46 5.14
C THR A 27 -13.69 8.89 5.44
N ARG A 28 -13.15 9.53 6.49
CA ARG A 28 -13.59 10.86 6.94
C ARG A 28 -12.90 12.02 6.23
N TYR A 29 -11.64 11.88 5.84
CA TYR A 29 -10.85 13.00 5.33
C TYR A 29 -10.33 12.77 3.91
N ILE A 30 -9.74 11.61 3.63
CA ILE A 30 -9.10 11.36 2.33
C ILE A 30 -10.16 11.13 1.26
N TRP A 31 -11.07 10.17 1.44
CA TRP A 31 -12.05 9.79 0.44
C TRP A 31 -12.99 10.93 0.01
N PRO A 32 -13.55 11.75 0.91
CA PRO A 32 -14.35 12.90 0.51
C PRO A 32 -13.58 13.91 -0.34
N ALA A 33 -12.28 14.10 -0.08
CA ALA A 33 -11.43 14.98 -0.86
C ALA A 33 -11.08 14.41 -2.25
N LEU A 34 -11.02 13.08 -2.40
CA LEU A 34 -10.66 12.42 -3.66
C LEU A 34 -11.86 12.20 -4.60
N ARG A 35 -13.04 11.83 -4.06
CA ARG A 35 -14.21 11.37 -4.85
C ARG A 35 -14.81 12.39 -5.82
N HIS A 36 -14.45 13.67 -5.68
CA HIS A 36 -14.95 14.77 -6.52
C HIS A 36 -13.90 15.28 -7.52
N ARG A 37 -12.70 14.71 -7.51
CA ARG A 37 -11.60 15.12 -8.40
C ARG A 37 -11.56 14.26 -9.65
N SER A 38 -10.91 14.76 -10.70
CA SER A 38 -10.60 13.91 -11.84
C SER A 38 -9.74 12.71 -11.40
N ARG A 39 -9.83 11.59 -12.12
CA ARG A 39 -9.03 10.39 -11.81
C ARG A 39 -7.54 10.70 -11.62
N ALA A 40 -6.97 11.53 -12.49
CA ALA A 40 -5.56 11.89 -12.41
C ALA A 40 -5.22 12.67 -11.12
N GLU A 41 -6.05 13.64 -10.74
CA GLU A 41 -5.88 14.41 -9.52
C GLU A 41 -6.14 13.60 -8.25
N ALA A 42 -7.06 12.64 -8.30
CA ALA A 42 -7.34 11.72 -7.20
C ALA A 42 -6.20 10.71 -7.00
N LEU A 43 -5.59 10.20 -8.07
CA LEU A 43 -4.45 9.28 -8.00
C LEU A 43 -3.16 9.97 -7.56
N ARG A 44 -2.95 11.23 -7.93
CA ARG A 44 -1.71 11.99 -7.65
C ARG A 44 -1.23 11.89 -6.19
N PRO A 45 -2.04 12.20 -5.16
CA PRO A 45 -1.58 12.09 -3.76
C PRO A 45 -1.36 10.64 -3.32
N LEU A 46 -2.13 9.68 -3.84
CA LEU A 46 -1.96 8.26 -3.51
C LEU A 46 -0.62 7.74 -4.08
N LEU A 47 -0.34 8.01 -5.35
CA LEU A 47 0.91 7.61 -5.99
C LEU A 47 2.12 8.28 -5.34
N ALA A 48 2.01 9.55 -4.95
CA ALA A 48 3.06 10.26 -4.23
C ALA A 48 3.38 9.58 -2.89
N LEU A 49 2.36 9.20 -2.11
CA LEU A 49 2.53 8.44 -0.87
C LEU A 49 3.24 7.10 -1.12
N HIS A 50 2.81 6.36 -2.15
CA HIS A 50 3.41 5.06 -2.48
C HIS A 50 4.84 5.17 -3.04
N GLY A 51 5.26 6.34 -3.50
CA GLY A 51 6.65 6.61 -3.86
C GLY A 51 7.62 6.45 -2.68
N PHE A 52 7.17 6.61 -1.43
CA PHE A 52 8.00 6.41 -0.24
C PHE A 52 8.23 4.95 0.12
N ARG A 53 7.68 3.99 -0.64
CA ARG A 53 7.88 2.55 -0.35
C ARG A 53 9.35 2.11 -0.45
N PHE A 54 10.26 2.92 -1.00
CA PHE A 54 11.70 2.65 -0.91
C PHE A 54 12.20 2.47 0.53
N LEU A 55 11.47 2.95 1.55
CA LEU A 55 11.76 2.67 2.96
C LEU A 55 11.80 1.16 3.29
N GLY A 56 11.16 0.29 2.50
CA GLY A 56 11.26 -1.16 2.63
C GLY A 56 12.68 -1.71 2.53
N MET A 57 13.60 -0.98 1.88
CA MET A 57 15.03 -1.33 1.86
C MET A 57 15.64 -1.43 3.26
N ALA A 58 15.02 -0.81 4.28
CA ALA A 58 15.42 -0.93 5.67
C ALA A 58 15.47 -2.38 6.20
N PHE A 59 14.70 -3.31 5.62
CA PHE A 59 14.78 -4.73 5.98
C PHE A 59 16.16 -5.36 5.69
N LEU A 60 16.95 -4.77 4.79
CA LEU A 60 18.27 -5.25 4.41
C LEU A 60 19.42 -4.53 5.13
N VAL A 61 19.12 -3.52 5.96
CA VAL A 61 20.15 -2.70 6.61
C VAL A 61 20.49 -3.29 7.99
N PRO A 62 21.73 -3.78 8.20
CA PRO A 62 22.15 -4.29 9.50
C PRO A 62 22.03 -3.22 10.59
N GLY A 63 21.48 -3.59 11.73
CA GLY A 63 21.24 -2.68 12.85
C GLY A 63 19.92 -1.92 12.80
N VAL A 64 19.25 -1.87 11.63
CA VAL A 64 17.86 -1.39 11.53
C VAL A 64 16.89 -2.55 11.71
N ALA A 65 17.10 -3.64 10.98
CA ALA A 65 16.49 -4.94 11.24
C ALA A 65 17.47 -5.85 11.99
N SER A 66 16.95 -6.90 12.64
CA SER A 66 17.82 -7.91 13.25
C SER A 66 18.64 -8.63 12.17
N PRO A 67 19.93 -8.94 12.41
CA PRO A 67 20.70 -9.82 11.54
C PRO A 67 20.10 -11.23 11.43
N ASP A 68 19.26 -11.62 12.39
CA ASP A 68 18.53 -12.91 12.39
C ASP A 68 17.19 -12.83 11.64
N LEU A 69 16.88 -11.72 10.96
CA LEU A 69 15.68 -11.62 10.14
C LEU A 69 15.81 -12.55 8.93
N PRO A 70 14.87 -13.48 8.68
CA PRO A 70 15.00 -14.42 7.58
C PRO A 70 15.12 -13.72 6.22
N ALA A 71 16.18 -14.05 5.48
CA ALA A 71 16.43 -13.52 4.13
C ALA A 71 15.26 -13.78 3.16
N ALA A 72 14.55 -14.89 3.35
CA ALA A 72 13.35 -15.26 2.58
C ALA A 72 12.16 -14.31 2.78
N PHE A 73 12.15 -13.51 3.84
CA PHE A 73 11.20 -12.40 4.05
C PHE A 73 11.85 -11.07 3.68
N ALA A 74 13.06 -10.80 4.17
CA ALA A 74 13.71 -9.50 4.04
C ALA A 74 13.95 -9.10 2.58
N HIS A 75 14.46 -10.00 1.74
CA HIS A 75 14.71 -9.68 0.33
C HIS A 75 13.41 -9.46 -0.47
N PRO A 76 12.41 -10.37 -0.44
CA PRO A 76 11.17 -10.13 -1.17
C PRO A 76 10.45 -8.87 -0.71
N ALA A 77 10.38 -8.62 0.60
CA ALA A 77 9.72 -7.42 1.13
C ALA A 77 10.43 -6.14 0.68
N ALA A 78 11.76 -6.07 0.80
CA ALA A 78 12.53 -4.88 0.43
C ALA A 78 12.45 -4.57 -1.08
N TYR A 79 12.66 -5.58 -1.92
CA TYR A 79 12.66 -5.39 -3.37
C TYR A 79 11.24 -5.23 -3.93
N GLY A 80 10.25 -5.92 -3.37
CA GLY A 80 8.85 -5.75 -3.75
C GLY A 80 8.35 -4.33 -3.48
N ASP A 81 8.73 -3.76 -2.33
CA ASP A 81 8.50 -2.36 -1.98
C ASP A 81 9.20 -1.38 -2.93
N LEU A 82 10.44 -1.65 -3.31
CA LEU A 82 11.19 -0.82 -4.25
C LEU A 82 10.54 -0.82 -5.65
N VAL A 83 10.09 -1.98 -6.12
CA VAL A 83 9.35 -2.09 -7.39
C VAL A 83 8.02 -1.33 -7.30
N ALA A 84 7.28 -1.45 -6.19
CA ALA A 84 6.05 -0.72 -5.98
C ALA A 84 6.28 0.81 -5.99
N ALA A 85 7.36 1.29 -5.35
CA ALA A 85 7.75 2.69 -5.35
C ALA A 85 8.07 3.18 -6.77
N ALA A 86 8.86 2.41 -7.52
CA ALA A 86 9.23 2.75 -8.90
C ALA A 86 8.00 2.85 -9.82
N LEU A 87 7.09 1.88 -9.73
CA LEU A 87 5.83 1.90 -10.51
C LEU A 87 4.93 3.08 -10.12
N ALA A 88 4.85 3.41 -8.82
CA ALA A 88 4.07 4.55 -8.34
C ALA A 88 4.63 5.88 -8.87
N LEU A 89 5.95 6.08 -8.79
CA LEU A 89 6.63 7.29 -9.28
C LEU A 89 6.57 7.40 -10.81
N LEU A 90 6.69 6.28 -11.52
CA LEU A 90 6.53 6.24 -12.97
C LEU A 90 5.10 6.59 -13.39
N SER A 91 4.10 6.03 -12.71
CA SER A 91 2.70 6.40 -12.94
C SER A 91 2.48 7.89 -12.67
N LEU A 92 3.05 8.42 -11.59
CA LEU A 92 2.91 9.81 -11.17
C LEU A 92 3.50 10.79 -12.20
N SER A 93 4.70 10.51 -12.72
CA SER A 93 5.40 11.36 -13.70
C SER A 93 4.70 11.39 -15.07
N LEU A 94 3.95 10.33 -15.39
CA LEU A 94 3.20 10.24 -16.63
C LEU A 94 1.80 10.86 -16.55
N LEU A 95 1.27 11.18 -15.36
CA LEU A 95 -0.06 11.80 -15.25
C LEU A 95 -0.11 13.15 -16.01
N PRO A 96 -1.22 13.47 -16.71
CA PRO A 96 -2.45 12.70 -16.88
C PRO A 96 -2.49 11.83 -18.14
N ARG A 97 -1.34 11.53 -18.78
CA ARG A 97 -1.27 10.81 -20.06
C ARG A 97 -1.87 9.41 -19.96
N ALA A 98 -2.44 8.88 -21.06
CA ALA A 98 -3.09 7.57 -21.08
C ALA A 98 -2.25 6.41 -20.47
N PRO A 99 -0.92 6.31 -20.69
CA PRO A 99 -0.11 5.25 -20.09
C PRO A 99 -0.09 5.26 -18.56
N SER A 100 -0.24 6.43 -17.91
CA SER A 100 -0.24 6.54 -16.44
C SER A 100 -1.31 5.67 -15.78
N VAL A 101 -2.46 5.50 -16.43
CA VAL A 101 -3.57 4.71 -15.88
C VAL A 101 -3.25 3.22 -15.90
N VAL A 102 -2.60 2.74 -16.97
CA VAL A 102 -2.16 1.35 -17.08
C VAL A 102 -1.10 1.05 -16.03
N ILE A 103 -0.12 1.94 -15.90
CA ILE A 103 0.95 1.78 -14.90
C ILE A 103 0.37 1.87 -13.48
N ALA A 104 -0.60 2.75 -13.22
CA ALA A 104 -1.31 2.80 -11.93
C ALA A 104 -2.01 1.48 -11.62
N TRP A 105 -2.62 0.80 -12.60
CA TRP A 105 -3.18 -0.54 -12.39
C TRP A 105 -2.11 -1.58 -12.05
N VAL A 106 -1.01 -1.63 -12.81
CA VAL A 106 0.10 -2.55 -12.56
C VAL A 106 0.70 -2.31 -11.17
N PHE A 107 0.98 -1.06 -10.83
CA PHE A 107 1.39 -0.61 -9.50
C PHE A 107 0.43 -1.14 -8.42
N ASN A 108 -0.88 -0.93 -8.60
CA ASN A 108 -1.83 -1.21 -7.54
C ASN A 108 -2.00 -2.72 -7.29
N VAL A 109 -1.95 -3.52 -8.35
CA VAL A 109 -1.97 -4.99 -8.26
C VAL A 109 -0.68 -5.51 -7.66
N TRP A 110 0.47 -5.07 -8.17
CA TRP A 110 1.78 -5.46 -7.64
C TRP A 110 1.92 -5.10 -6.16
N GLY A 111 1.66 -3.85 -5.80
CA GLY A 111 1.84 -3.37 -4.44
C GLY A 111 0.92 -4.05 -3.43
N LEU A 112 -0.30 -4.45 -3.82
CA LEU A 112 -1.16 -5.25 -2.95
C LEU A 112 -0.66 -6.70 -2.83
N ALA A 113 -0.27 -7.32 -3.95
CA ALA A 113 0.27 -8.69 -3.96
C ALA A 113 1.55 -8.80 -3.13
N ASP A 114 2.43 -7.80 -3.22
CA ASP A 114 3.64 -7.68 -2.43
C ASP A 114 3.34 -7.62 -0.91
N LEU A 115 2.40 -6.76 -0.49
CA LEU A 115 2.01 -6.69 0.92
C LEU A 115 1.44 -8.02 1.44
N VAL A 116 0.61 -8.69 0.65
CA VAL A 116 0.06 -10.01 0.99
C VAL A 116 1.17 -11.06 1.09
N ASN A 117 2.10 -11.07 0.13
CA ASN A 117 3.25 -11.95 0.12
C ASN A 117 4.15 -11.72 1.35
N ALA A 118 4.44 -10.46 1.70
CA ALA A 118 5.24 -10.13 2.87
C ALA A 118 4.59 -10.65 4.16
N PHE A 119 3.28 -10.47 4.33
CA PHE A 119 2.54 -11.02 5.47
C PHE A 119 2.58 -12.55 5.50
N TYR A 120 2.41 -13.21 4.35
CA TYR A 120 2.50 -14.67 4.24
C TYR A 120 3.89 -15.17 4.63
N GLN A 121 4.95 -14.59 4.07
CA GLN A 121 6.34 -14.96 4.35
C GLN A 121 6.70 -14.73 5.82
N ALA A 122 6.24 -13.62 6.43
CA ALA A 122 6.48 -13.36 7.84
C ALA A 122 5.84 -14.41 8.75
N GLY A 123 4.61 -14.82 8.45
CA GLY A 123 3.91 -15.89 9.17
C GLY A 123 4.58 -17.24 8.98
N HIS A 124 4.89 -17.61 7.72
CA HIS A 124 5.51 -18.89 7.37
C HIS A 124 6.91 -19.06 7.98
N ALA A 125 7.71 -17.99 7.97
CA ALA A 125 9.04 -17.99 8.59
C ALA A 125 9.02 -17.84 10.13
N GLY A 126 7.82 -17.72 10.74
CA GLY A 126 7.67 -17.64 12.19
C GLY A 126 8.26 -16.39 12.82
N ILE A 127 8.41 -15.30 12.05
CA ILE A 127 9.12 -14.08 12.47
C ILE A 127 8.54 -13.54 13.77
N SER A 128 9.41 -13.38 14.75
CA SER A 128 9.05 -12.70 16.00
C SER A 128 9.08 -11.19 15.80
N PRO A 129 8.20 -10.41 16.45
CA PRO A 129 8.19 -8.95 16.31
C PRO A 129 9.55 -8.30 16.62
N GLY A 130 10.33 -8.88 17.53
CA GLY A 130 11.67 -8.38 17.88
C GLY A 130 12.69 -8.47 16.75
N GLN A 131 12.56 -9.44 15.83
CA GLN A 131 13.47 -9.56 14.68
C GLN A 131 13.32 -8.42 13.68
N LEU A 132 12.19 -7.71 13.68
CA LEU A 132 11.98 -6.57 12.79
C LEU A 132 12.82 -5.35 13.22
N GLY A 133 13.29 -5.27 14.48
CA GLY A 133 14.01 -4.09 14.96
C GLY A 133 13.20 -2.80 14.74
N ALA A 134 13.84 -1.74 14.24
CA ALA A 134 13.15 -0.49 13.90
C ALA A 134 12.19 -0.63 12.72
N THR A 135 12.36 -1.64 11.85
CA THR A 135 11.41 -1.92 10.77
C THR A 135 10.06 -2.40 11.29
N TYR A 136 9.92 -2.66 12.60
CA TYR A 136 8.64 -2.92 13.28
C TYR A 136 7.54 -1.90 12.92
N PHE A 137 7.89 -0.63 12.73
CA PHE A 137 6.93 0.43 12.37
C PHE A 137 6.41 0.31 10.94
N LEU A 138 7.10 -0.41 10.05
CA LEU A 138 6.62 -0.67 8.70
C LEU A 138 5.34 -1.52 8.74
N PRO A 139 5.30 -2.77 9.25
CA PRO A 139 4.07 -3.56 9.27
C PRO A 139 3.02 -3.05 10.28
N THR A 140 3.41 -2.33 11.33
CA THR A 140 2.45 -1.87 12.36
C THR A 140 1.82 -0.51 12.07
N LEU A 141 2.46 0.35 11.29
CA LEU A 141 1.94 1.69 10.95
C LEU A 141 1.91 1.94 9.44
N GLY A 142 3.02 1.70 8.75
CA GLY A 142 3.16 1.96 7.31
C GLY A 142 2.26 1.07 6.45
N VAL A 143 2.35 -0.25 6.60
CA VAL A 143 1.61 -1.23 5.80
C VAL A 143 0.09 -1.06 5.94
N PRO A 144 -0.49 -0.84 7.13
CA PRO A 144 -1.91 -0.50 7.26
C PRO A 144 -2.33 0.71 6.43
N LEU A 145 -1.53 1.79 6.43
CA LEU A 145 -1.76 2.95 5.56
C LEU A 145 -1.72 2.55 4.08
N LEU A 146 -0.66 1.85 3.66
CA LEU A 146 -0.47 1.40 2.28
C LEU A 146 -1.62 0.50 1.80
N LEU A 147 -2.10 -0.40 2.65
CA LEU A 147 -3.23 -1.30 2.35
C LEU A 147 -4.50 -0.49 2.10
N VAL A 148 -4.82 0.46 2.99
CA VAL A 148 -6.01 1.31 2.84
C VAL A 148 -5.90 2.17 1.58
N THR A 149 -4.73 2.75 1.29
CA THR A 149 -4.55 3.59 0.10
C THR A 149 -4.55 2.79 -1.20
N HIS A 150 -4.13 1.52 -1.20
CA HIS A 150 -4.32 0.60 -2.33
C HIS A 150 -5.81 0.38 -2.64
N VAL A 151 -6.64 0.21 -1.60
CA VAL A 151 -8.11 0.09 -1.76
C VAL A 151 -8.70 1.37 -2.33
N LEU A 152 -8.27 2.55 -1.84
CA LEU A 152 -8.70 3.83 -2.40
C LEU A 152 -8.28 3.99 -3.86
N ALA A 153 -7.05 3.63 -4.20
CA ALA A 153 -6.55 3.68 -5.57
C ALA A 153 -7.36 2.76 -6.51
N PHE A 154 -7.69 1.53 -6.08
CA PHE A 154 -8.59 0.66 -6.85
C PHE A 154 -9.95 1.32 -7.07
N ARG A 155 -10.51 1.91 -6.01
CA ARG A 155 -11.80 2.58 -6.08
C ARG A 155 -11.79 3.74 -7.08
N VAL A 156 -10.74 4.57 -7.08
CA VAL A 156 -10.54 5.67 -8.05
C VAL A 156 -10.38 5.13 -9.48
N LEU A 157 -9.59 4.07 -9.67
CA LEU A 157 -9.37 3.46 -10.99
C LEU A 157 -10.64 2.85 -11.58
N LEU A 158 -11.50 2.27 -10.72
CA LEU A 158 -12.78 1.66 -11.12
C LEU A 158 -13.87 2.69 -11.43
N GLN A 159 -13.94 3.81 -10.69
CA GLN A 159 -14.98 4.84 -10.89
C GLN A 159 -14.91 5.50 -12.27
N SER A 160 -13.71 5.77 -12.79
CA SER A 160 -13.55 6.42 -14.08
C SER A 160 -14.11 5.62 -15.27
N ARG A 161 -14.21 4.28 -15.17
CA ARG A 161 -14.88 3.49 -16.21
C ARG A 161 -16.40 3.68 -16.15
N ARG A 162 -16.97 3.77 -14.95
CA ARG A 162 -18.41 3.97 -14.75
C ARG A 162 -18.86 5.35 -15.21
N ASP A 163 -18.06 6.38 -14.94
CA ASP A 163 -18.38 7.75 -15.37
C ASP A 163 -18.29 7.91 -16.90
N CYS A 164 -17.42 7.15 -17.57
CA CYS A 164 -17.36 7.10 -19.04
C CYS A 164 -18.61 6.42 -19.63
N VAL A 165 -18.94 5.20 -19.17
CA VAL A 165 -20.10 4.42 -19.66
C VAL A 165 -21.41 5.16 -19.38
N ALA A 166 -21.62 5.67 -18.16
CA ALA A 166 -22.83 6.40 -17.80
C ALA A 166 -22.98 7.78 -18.48
N ARG A 167 -21.93 8.30 -19.12
CA ARG A 167 -21.98 9.53 -19.92
C ARG A 167 -22.31 9.21 -21.38
N GLU A 168 -21.83 8.08 -21.89
CA GLU A 168 -22.13 7.57 -23.23
C GLU A 168 -23.58 7.11 -23.36
N ASP A 169 -24.10 6.36 -22.38
CA ASP A 169 -25.51 5.92 -22.33
C ASP A 169 -26.49 7.12 -22.33
N ARG A 170 -26.13 8.20 -21.62
CA ARG A 170 -26.92 9.44 -21.57
C ARG A 170 -26.91 10.20 -22.90
N TYR A 171 -25.81 10.16 -23.64
CA TYR A 171 -25.72 10.81 -24.95
C TYR A 171 -26.60 10.09 -25.97
N LEU A 172 -26.57 8.75 -25.98
CA LEU A 172 -27.36 7.92 -26.88
C LEU A 172 -28.87 7.93 -26.56
N ALA A 173 -29.25 8.13 -25.29
CA ALA A 173 -30.66 8.26 -24.89
C ALA A 173 -31.31 9.60 -25.28
N HIS A 174 -30.53 10.57 -25.77
CA HIS A 174 -31.00 11.89 -26.20
C HIS A 174 -30.87 12.13 -27.72
N THR A 175 -30.56 11.10 -28.50
CA THR A 175 -30.58 11.06 -29.97
C THR A 175 -31.68 10.13 -30.46
#